data_AF-A0A7L4PZQ7-F1
#
_entry.id   AF-A0A7L4PZQ7-F1
#
_cell.length_a   1.000
_cell.length_b   1.000
_cell.length_c   1.000
_cell.angle_alpha   90.00
_cell.angle_beta   90.00
_cell.angle_gamma   90.00
#
_symmetry.space_group_name_H-M   'P 1'
#
loop_
_entity.id
_entity.type
_entity.pdbx_description
1 polymer ?
#
loop_
_entity_poly.entity_id
_entity_poly.type
_entity_poly.pdbx_seq_one_letter_code
_entity_poly.pdbx_strand_id
1 'polypeptide(L)'
;TVIVYLILQRGEPGYKKGTAQTTPFISGNPEPGKEMVHVRASNLYWGYLDALKGYYDLVVPAHTGVVNDYVLWYLGVTAALMIVVVVFI
;
A
#
# COMPACT_ATOMS: atom_id res chain seq x y z
N THR A 1 -19.89 -18.38 6.05
CA THR A 1 -20.03 -19.80 6.49
C THR A 1 -21.10 -19.87 7.58
N VAL A 2 -21.86 -20.97 7.69
CA VAL A 2 -23.10 -21.21 8.48
C VAL A 2 -23.38 -20.27 9.68
N ILE A 3 -22.41 -20.02 10.56
CA ILE A 3 -22.52 -19.10 11.70
C ILE A 3 -22.99 -17.69 11.29
N VAL A 4 -22.45 -17.16 10.19
CA VAL A 4 -22.85 -15.86 9.63
C VAL A 4 -24.34 -15.86 9.25
N TYR A 5 -24.84 -16.98 8.74
CA TYR A 5 -26.23 -17.13 8.31
C TYR A 5 -27.19 -17.16 9.52
N LEU A 6 -26.80 -17.84 10.60
CA LEU A 6 -27.56 -17.88 11.86
C LEU A 6 -27.67 -16.50 12.53
N ILE A 7 -26.61 -15.67 12.41
CA ILE A 7 -26.63 -14.28 12.89
C ILE A 7 -27.52 -13.41 12.01
N LEU A 8 -27.42 -13.52 10.68
CA LEU A 8 -28.24 -12.79 9.72
C LEU A 8 -29.74 -13.08 9.87
N GLN A 9 -30.10 -14.34 10.17
CA GLN A 9 -31.50 -14.73 10.41
C GLN A 9 -32.15 -14.07 11.62
N ARG A 10 -31.35 -13.54 12.58
CA ARG A 10 -31.85 -12.79 13.73
C ARG A 10 -31.92 -11.28 13.49
N GLY A 11 -31.45 -10.79 12.34
CA GLY A 11 -31.49 -9.37 11.98
C GLY A 11 -32.88 -8.92 11.50
N GLU A 12 -33.13 -7.61 11.57
CA GLU A 12 -34.40 -7.01 11.13
C GLU A 12 -34.49 -6.98 9.59
N PRO A 13 -35.47 -7.66 8.96
CA PRO A 13 -35.60 -7.68 7.50
C PRO A 13 -36.19 -6.37 6.93
N GLY A 14 -36.78 -5.52 7.77
CA GLY A 14 -37.57 -4.34 7.40
C GLY A 14 -36.79 -3.14 6.83
N TYR A 15 -35.55 -3.31 6.38
CA TYR A 15 -34.80 -2.21 5.78
C TYR A 15 -35.36 -1.86 4.38
N LYS A 16 -35.41 -0.56 4.08
CA LYS A 16 -36.00 -0.07 2.82
C LYS A 16 -34.96 -0.09 1.71
N LYS A 17 -34.94 -1.19 0.94
CA LYS A 17 -34.08 -1.35 -0.25
C LYS A 17 -34.26 -0.20 -1.24
N GLY A 18 -33.14 0.29 -1.79
CA GLY A 18 -33.16 1.37 -2.78
C GLY A 18 -33.45 2.76 -2.20
N THR A 19 -33.49 2.91 -0.88
CA THR A 19 -33.60 4.21 -0.21
C THR A 19 -32.26 4.66 0.35
N ALA A 20 -32.19 5.90 0.84
CA ALA A 20 -31.04 6.42 1.57
C ALA A 20 -30.63 5.56 2.79
N GLN A 21 -31.50 4.66 3.29
CA GLN A 21 -31.11 3.68 4.32
C GLN A 21 -30.05 2.68 3.82
N THR A 22 -29.92 2.51 2.51
CA THR A 22 -28.95 1.61 1.89
C THR A 22 -27.70 2.32 1.37
N THR A 23 -27.64 3.66 1.47
CA THR A 23 -26.47 4.44 1.09
C THR A 23 -25.54 4.65 2.29
N PRO A 24 -24.22 4.77 2.09
CA PRO A 24 -23.29 5.12 3.16
C PRO A 24 -23.69 6.40 3.88
N PHE A 25 -23.62 6.39 5.21
CA PHE A 25 -23.91 7.58 6.01
C PHE A 25 -22.71 8.55 6.00
N ILE A 26 -22.79 9.63 5.22
CA ILE A 26 -21.78 10.70 5.16
C ILE A 26 -22.32 11.96 5.85
N SER A 27 -22.69 11.81 7.13
CA SER A 27 -23.20 12.92 7.97
C SER A 27 -24.37 13.69 7.31
N GLY A 28 -25.26 12.97 6.62
CA GLY A 28 -26.41 13.56 5.92
C GLY A 28 -26.13 14.14 4.53
N ASN A 29 -24.88 14.11 4.06
CA ASN A 29 -24.55 14.53 2.69
C ASN A 29 -24.70 13.37 1.70
N PRO A 30 -25.09 13.66 0.44
CA PRO A 30 -25.05 12.66 -0.62
C PRO A 30 -23.62 12.17 -0.84
N GLU A 31 -23.48 10.88 -1.13
CA GLU A 31 -22.18 10.29 -1.44
C GLU A 31 -21.61 10.97 -2.71
N PRO A 32 -20.42 11.59 -2.66
CA PRO A 32 -19.76 12.09 -3.86
C PRO A 32 -19.34 10.90 -4.73
N GLY A 33 -18.92 11.14 -5.98
CA GLY A 33 -18.46 10.05 -6.85
C GLY A 33 -17.41 9.16 -6.15
N LYS A 34 -17.42 7.85 -6.41
CA LYS A 34 -16.66 6.85 -5.64
C LYS A 34 -15.17 7.17 -5.55
N GLU A 35 -14.63 7.79 -6.59
CA GLU A 35 -13.27 8.32 -6.69
C GLU A 35 -12.90 9.36 -5.62
N MET A 36 -13.88 10.11 -5.10
CA MET A 36 -13.71 11.11 -4.05
C MET A 36 -13.89 10.54 -2.64
N VAL A 37 -14.50 9.36 -2.52
CA VAL A 37 -14.73 8.68 -1.23
C VAL A 37 -13.48 7.94 -0.76
N HIS A 38 -12.60 7.54 -1.68
CA HIS A 38 -11.37 6.82 -1.36
C HIS A 38 -10.24 7.79 -1.03
N VAL A 39 -9.80 7.79 0.22
CA VAL A 39 -8.49 8.36 0.57
C VAL A 39 -7.43 7.46 -0.08
N ARG A 40 -6.72 7.99 -1.09
CA ARG A 40 -5.63 7.25 -1.72
C ARG A 40 -4.58 6.88 -0.68
N ALA A 41 -4.04 5.67 -0.74
CA ALA A 41 -2.95 5.24 0.14
C ALA A 41 -1.76 6.22 0.10
N SER A 42 -1.50 6.84 -1.06
CA SER A 42 -0.50 7.90 -1.21
C SER A 42 -0.74 9.09 -0.29
N ASN A 43 -1.99 9.44 0.00
CA ASN A 43 -2.35 10.55 0.89
C ASN A 43 -2.16 10.18 2.36
N LEU A 44 -2.33 8.89 2.70
CA LEU A 44 -2.16 8.41 4.08
C LEU A 44 -0.68 8.42 4.51
N TYR A 45 0.23 8.11 3.58
CA TYR A 45 1.67 8.03 3.84
C TYR A 45 2.45 9.22 3.28
N TRP A 46 1.78 10.26 2.81
CA TRP A 46 2.42 11.40 2.13
C TRP A 46 3.53 12.02 2.98
N GLY A 47 3.26 12.34 4.25
CA GLY A 47 4.27 12.94 5.13
C GLY A 47 5.48 12.03 5.41
N TYR A 48 5.27 10.71 5.44
CA TYR A 48 6.36 9.75 5.59
C TYR A 48 7.23 9.66 4.33
N LEU A 49 6.60 9.59 3.14
CA LEU A 49 7.30 9.57 1.87
C LEU A 49 8.03 10.87 1.59
N ASP A 50 7.45 12.02 1.96
CA ASP A 50 8.06 13.33 1.79
C ASP A 50 9.27 13.51 2.71
N ALA A 51 9.17 13.11 3.99
CA ALA A 51 10.30 13.12 4.92
C ALA A 51 11.47 12.23 4.46
N LEU A 52 11.20 11.15 3.73
CA LEU A 52 12.19 10.23 3.18
C LEU A 52 12.50 10.45 1.70
N LYS A 53 12.01 11.55 1.10
CA LYS A 53 12.13 11.78 -0.34
C LYS A 53 13.57 11.67 -0.83
N GLY A 54 14.53 12.26 -0.11
CA GLY A 54 15.94 12.18 -0.47
C GLY A 54 16.51 10.76 -0.47
N TYR A 55 16.05 9.87 0.42
CA TYR A 55 16.44 8.46 0.41
C TYR A 55 15.87 7.74 -0.82
N TYR A 56 14.58 7.93 -1.10
CA TYR A 56 13.93 7.28 -2.24
C TYR A 56 14.45 7.79 -3.58
N ASP A 57 14.73 9.10 -3.69
CA ASP A 57 15.31 9.71 -4.89
C ASP A 57 16.70 9.12 -5.23
N LEU A 58 17.41 8.56 -4.24
CA LEU A 58 18.69 7.87 -4.43
C LEU A 58 18.53 6.37 -4.72
N VAL A 59 17.66 5.68 -3.98
CA VAL A 59 17.56 4.21 -4.02
C VAL A 59 16.67 3.72 -5.16
N VAL A 60 15.61 4.44 -5.51
CA VAL A 60 14.68 4.03 -6.57
C VAL A 60 15.37 3.95 -7.94
N PRO A 61 16.20 4.93 -8.37
CA PRO A 61 16.90 4.85 -9.66
C PRO A 61 17.88 3.67 -9.77
N ALA A 62 18.40 3.15 -8.65
CA ALA A 62 19.28 1.98 -8.65
C ALA A 62 18.55 0.67 -9.00
N HIS A 63 17.21 0.66 -8.95
CA HIS A 63 16.36 -0.49 -9.29
C HIS A 63 15.82 -0.37 -10.72
N THR A 64 16.73 -0.44 -11.70
CA THR A 64 16.42 -0.21 -13.12
C THR A 64 15.51 -1.27 -13.75
N GLY A 65 15.40 -2.45 -13.13
CA GLY A 65 14.72 -3.61 -13.70
C GLY A 65 15.53 -4.35 -14.79
N VAL A 66 16.75 -3.89 -15.10
CA VAL A 66 17.64 -4.53 -16.08
C VAL A 66 18.54 -5.55 -15.37
N VAL A 67 18.42 -6.83 -15.75
CA VAL A 67 19.14 -7.95 -15.09
C VAL A 67 20.65 -7.72 -15.01
N ASN A 68 21.26 -7.15 -16.05
CA ASN A 68 22.70 -6.88 -16.09
C ASN A 68 23.15 -5.94 -14.96
N ASP A 69 22.35 -4.93 -14.60
CA ASP A 69 22.69 -3.99 -13.54
C ASP A 69 22.72 -4.69 -12.18
N TYR A 70 21.82 -5.65 -11.94
CA TYR A 70 21.82 -6.46 -10.71
C TYR A 70 23.01 -7.44 -10.65
N VAL A 71 23.40 -8.03 -11.78
CA VAL A 71 24.61 -8.87 -11.85
C VAL A 71 25.85 -8.02 -11.54
N LEU A 72 25.92 -6.79 -12.06
CA LEU A 72 26.99 -5.86 -11.74
C LEU A 72 27.02 -5.52 -10.25
N TRP A 73 25.88 -5.21 -9.63
CA TRP A 73 25.78 -4.97 -8.20
C TRP A 73 26.25 -6.17 -7.37
N TYR A 74 25.82 -7.38 -7.74
CA TYR A 74 26.25 -8.61 -7.08
C TYR A 74 27.77 -8.78 -7.11
N LEU A 75 28.37 -8.70 -8.31
CA LEU A 75 29.82 -8.83 -8.48
C LEU A 75 30.58 -7.74 -7.71
N GLY A 76 30.09 -6.50 -7.74
CA GLY A 76 30.68 -5.38 -7.01
C GLY A 76 30.68 -5.59 -5.50
N VAL A 77 29.55 -6.02 -4.93
CA VAL A 77 29.44 -6.33 -3.50
C VAL A 77 30.33 -7.52 -3.14
N THR A 78 30.35 -8.58 -3.94
CA THR A 78 31.24 -9.73 -3.70
C THR A 78 32.71 -9.32 -3.72
N ALA A 79 33.15 -8.51 -4.69
CA ALA A 79 34.52 -8.00 -4.75
C ALA A 79 34.86 -7.14 -3.53
N ALA A 80 33.97 -6.24 -3.12
CA ALA A 80 34.16 -5.42 -1.92
C ALA A 80 34.29 -6.28 -0.65
N LEU A 81 33.45 -7.31 -0.51
CA LEU A 81 33.54 -8.26 0.60
C LEU A 81 34.86 -9.03 0.59
N MET A 82 35.35 -9.47 -0.58
CA MET A 82 36.64 -10.13 -0.68
C MET A 82 37.79 -9.21 -0.24
N ILE A 83 37.76 -7.92 -0.61
CA ILE A 83 38.75 -6.95 -0.15
C ILE A 83 38.69 -6.81 1.38
N VAL A 84 37.49 -6.67 1.94
CA VAL A 84 37.31 -6.58 3.40
C VAL A 84 37.88 -7.83 4.09
N VAL A 85 37.58 -9.02 3.58
CA VAL A 85 38.11 -10.27 4.13
C VAL A 85 39.63 -10.30 4.07
N VAL A 86 40.24 -10.01 2.91
CA VAL A 86 41.71 -10.06 2.74
C VAL A 86 42.44 -9.00 3.58
N VAL A 87 41.84 -7.84 3.80
CA VAL A 87 42.48 -6.73 4.54
C VAL A 87 42.34 -6.89 6.06
N PHE A 88 41.22 -7.43 6.52
CA PHE A 88 40.87 -7.44 7.96
C PHE A 88 40.93 -8.82 8.62
N ILE A 89 41.17 -9.90 7.88
CA ILE A 89 41.36 -11.28 8.37
C ILE A 89 42.74 -11.76 7.96
#